data_AF-A0A1Y1KBI0-F1
#
_entry.id   AF-A0A1Y1KBI0-F1
#
_cell.length_a   1.000
_cell.length_b   1.000
_cell.length_c   1.000
_cell.angle_alpha   90.00
_cell.angle_beta   90.00
_cell.angle_gamma   90.00
#
_symmetry.space_group_name_H-M   'P 1'
#
loop_
_entity.id
_entity.type
_entity.pdbx_description
1 polymer ?
#
loop_
_entity_poly.entity_id
_entity_poly.type
_entity_poly.pdbx_seq_one_letter_code
_entity_poly.pdbx_strand_id
1 'polypeptide(L)'
;MSWMVYAEESWTKSVDFVTAVRRLKQHFSALAFDAEHEAIYGRGEYSPEECQAIAAKYELGEAICDSYLSYKICDECIIRKLRDAKLEQFSEQLQAWKDESSESGEEC
;
A
#
# COMPACT_ATOMS: atom_id res chain seq x y z
N MET A 1 -12.30 -0.05 16.42
CA MET A 1 -12.67 -0.62 15.10
C MET A 1 -12.10 0.38 14.09
N SER A 2 -11.02 0.03 13.38
CA SER A 2 -10.28 0.99 12.54
C SER A 2 -10.97 1.16 11.18
N TRP A 3 -10.79 2.32 10.55
CA TRP A 3 -11.43 2.67 9.27
C TRP A 3 -11.02 1.69 8.16
N MET A 4 -9.80 1.17 8.23
CA MET A 4 -9.27 0.15 7.33
C MET A 4 -10.18 -1.08 7.23
N VAL A 5 -10.64 -1.63 8.37
CA VAL A 5 -11.49 -2.84 8.40
C VAL A 5 -12.82 -2.60 7.69
N TYR A 6 -13.36 -1.40 7.80
CA TYR A 6 -14.62 -1.04 7.15
C TYR A 6 -14.43 -0.79 5.64
N ALA A 7 -13.33 -0.15 5.25
CA ALA A 7 -13.07 0.18 3.85
C ALA A 7 -12.71 -1.07 3.01
N GLU A 8 -12.05 -2.06 3.60
CA GLU A 8 -11.53 -3.25 2.92
C GLU A 8 -12.57 -4.07 2.15
N GLU A 9 -13.81 -4.11 2.64
CA GLU A 9 -14.93 -4.83 2.00
C GLU A 9 -15.27 -4.27 0.61
N SER A 10 -14.93 -3.00 0.37
CA SER A 10 -15.22 -2.27 -0.87
C SER A 10 -14.02 -2.11 -1.80
N TRP A 11 -12.84 -2.59 -1.40
CA TRP A 11 -11.63 -2.38 -2.19
C TRP A 11 -11.57 -3.19 -3.47
N THR A 12 -10.78 -2.68 -4.41
CA THR A 12 -10.52 -3.35 -5.68
C THR A 12 -9.98 -4.76 -5.41
N LYS A 13 -10.57 -5.76 -6.07
CA LYS A 13 -10.02 -7.12 -6.07
C LYS A 13 -8.77 -7.15 -6.94
N SER A 14 -7.70 -7.75 -6.44
CA SER A 14 -6.45 -7.93 -7.18
C SER A 14 -6.64 -9.09 -8.18
N VAL A 15 -6.76 -8.76 -9.47
CA VAL A 15 -6.89 -9.73 -10.57
C VAL A 15 -5.71 -9.68 -11.54
N ASP A 16 -5.02 -8.56 -11.57
CA ASP A 16 -3.81 -8.27 -12.35
C ASP A 16 -2.86 -7.39 -11.51
N PHE A 17 -1.62 -7.18 -11.96
CA PHE A 17 -0.63 -6.44 -11.18
C PHE A 17 -1.07 -4.98 -10.97
N VAL A 18 -1.76 -4.40 -11.94
CA VAL A 18 -2.28 -3.02 -11.85
C VAL A 18 -3.35 -2.89 -10.76
N THR A 19 -4.28 -3.85 -10.69
CA THR A 19 -5.33 -3.89 -9.67
C THR A 19 -4.77 -4.25 -8.30
N ALA A 20 -3.71 -5.05 -8.23
CA ALA A 20 -2.95 -5.26 -6.99
C ALA A 20 -2.32 -3.96 -6.48
N VAL A 21 -1.69 -3.17 -7.36
CA VAL A 21 -1.15 -1.84 -6.99
C VAL A 21 -2.26 -0.85 -6.64
N ARG A 22 -3.42 -0.88 -7.30
CA ARG A 22 -4.59 -0.06 -6.90
C ARG A 22 -5.09 -0.42 -5.51
N ARG A 23 -5.20 -1.71 -5.21
CA ARG A 23 -5.57 -2.18 -3.87
C ARG A 23 -4.56 -1.74 -2.83
N LEU A 24 -3.27 -1.84 -3.14
CA LEU A 24 -2.20 -1.38 -2.26
C LEU A 24 -2.27 0.14 -2.00
N LYS A 25 -2.59 0.93 -3.03
CA LYS A 25 -2.83 2.37 -2.89
C LYS A 25 -3.96 2.65 -1.89
N GLN A 26 -5.09 1.93 -2.01
CA GLN A 26 -6.23 2.07 -1.09
C GLN A 26 -5.84 1.71 0.35
N HIS A 27 -5.01 0.69 0.51
CA HIS A 27 -4.49 0.27 1.80
C HIS A 27 -3.60 1.34 2.44
N PHE A 28 -2.67 1.94 1.68
CA PHE A 28 -1.84 3.04 2.17
C PHE A 28 -2.66 4.26 2.57
N SER A 29 -3.64 4.64 1.76
CA SER A 29 -4.53 5.76 2.07
C SER A 29 -5.31 5.53 3.37
N ALA A 30 -5.80 4.30 3.59
CA ALA A 30 -6.51 3.95 4.83
C ALA A 30 -5.59 3.97 6.06
N LEU A 31 -4.36 3.47 5.94
CA LEU A 31 -3.38 3.49 7.04
C LEU A 31 -2.91 4.90 7.37
N ALA A 32 -2.73 5.76 6.37
CA ALA A 32 -2.43 7.17 6.58
C ALA A 32 -3.57 7.85 7.33
N PHE A 33 -4.82 7.65 6.88
CA PHE A 33 -6.01 8.19 7.54
C PHE A 33 -6.16 7.71 8.99
N ASP A 34 -5.98 6.41 9.25
CA ASP A 34 -6.05 5.87 10.61
C ASP A 34 -4.97 6.49 11.52
N ALA A 35 -3.76 6.71 11.00
CA ALA A 35 -2.68 7.36 11.75
C ALA A 35 -2.96 8.85 12.03
N GLU A 36 -3.43 9.60 11.04
CA GLU A 36 -3.85 11.00 11.22
C GLU A 36 -5.00 11.14 12.22
N HIS A 37 -5.97 10.22 12.15
CA HIS A 37 -7.10 10.20 13.07
C HIS A 37 -6.64 9.89 14.50
N GLU A 38 -5.73 8.95 14.70
CA GLU A 38 -5.15 8.66 16.02
C GLU A 38 -4.35 9.86 16.56
N ALA A 39 -3.64 10.62 15.70
CA ALA A 39 -2.91 11.81 16.13
C ALA A 39 -3.80 12.89 16.76
N ILE A 40 -5.06 12.99 16.31
CA ILE A 40 -6.01 14.04 16.72
C ILE A 40 -6.97 13.54 17.80
N TYR A 41 -7.48 12.31 17.65
CA TYR A 41 -8.59 11.76 18.43
C TYR A 41 -8.21 10.54 19.26
N GLY A 42 -6.94 10.11 19.18
CA GLY A 42 -6.42 8.94 19.86
C GLY A 42 -6.47 9.04 21.37
N ARG A 43 -6.30 7.89 22.04
CA ARG A 43 -6.28 7.82 23.52
C ARG A 43 -4.89 8.08 24.11
N GLY A 44 -3.95 8.51 23.28
CA GLY A 44 -2.56 8.77 23.67
C GLY A 44 -1.70 7.50 23.74
N GLU A 45 -2.08 6.43 23.04
CA GLU A 45 -1.25 5.23 22.89
C GLU A 45 0.01 5.51 22.06
N TYR A 46 -0.08 6.47 21.15
CA TYR A 46 1.02 7.00 20.34
C TYR A 46 1.08 8.52 20.51
N SER A 47 2.29 9.10 20.42
CA SER A 47 2.42 10.55 20.35
C SER A 47 1.92 11.09 19.00
N PRO A 48 1.42 12.33 18.95
CA PRO A 48 1.03 12.95 17.67
C PRO A 48 2.17 12.96 16.64
N GLU A 49 3.42 13.10 17.08
CA GLU A 49 4.60 13.08 16.20
C GLU A 49 4.85 11.69 15.61
N GLU A 50 4.68 10.62 16.40
CA GLU A 50 4.75 9.24 15.90
C GLU A 50 3.64 8.96 14.89
N CYS A 51 2.41 9.37 15.20
CA CYS A 51 1.29 9.24 14.28
C CYS A 51 1.52 9.98 12.96
N GLN A 52 2.05 11.20 13.00
CA GLN A 52 2.40 11.97 11.80
C GLN A 52 3.52 11.30 10.99
N ALA A 53 4.54 10.74 11.65
CA ALA A 53 5.60 10.00 10.98
C ALA A 53 5.06 8.73 10.29
N ILE A 54 4.11 8.05 10.92
CA ILE A 54 3.41 6.89 10.35
C ILE A 54 2.56 7.31 9.14
N ALA A 55 1.77 8.39 9.26
CA ALA A 55 0.97 8.92 8.17
C ALA A 55 1.85 9.25 6.94
N ALA A 56 2.91 10.04 7.14
CA ALA A 56 3.84 10.44 6.09
C ALA A 56 4.52 9.23 5.40
N LYS A 57 4.79 8.16 6.15
CA LYS A 57 5.32 6.91 5.59
C LYS A 57 4.33 6.27 4.60
N TYR A 58 3.06 6.24 4.94
CA TYR A 58 2.04 5.63 4.08
C TYR A 58 1.62 6.55 2.92
N GLU A 59 1.61 7.87 3.10
CA GLU A 59 1.47 8.83 2.00
C GLU A 59 2.59 8.67 0.95
N LEU A 60 3.83 8.42 1.40
CA LEU A 60 4.93 8.10 0.48
C LEU A 60 4.65 6.80 -0.29
N GLY A 61 4.13 5.77 0.38
CA GLY A 61 3.67 4.54 -0.26
C GLY A 61 2.61 4.79 -1.33
N GLU A 62 1.62 5.64 -1.03
CA GLU A 62 0.58 6.06 -1.96
C GLU A 62 1.18 6.76 -3.20
N ALA A 63 2.12 7.70 -2.99
CA ALA A 63 2.78 8.43 -4.07
C ALA A 63 3.62 7.51 -4.99
N ILE A 64 4.21 6.45 -4.42
CA ILE A 64 4.90 5.42 -5.19
C ILE A 64 3.91 4.63 -6.05
N CYS A 65 2.77 4.21 -5.48
CA CYS A 65 1.70 3.57 -6.23
C CYS A 65 1.17 4.46 -7.36
N ASP A 66 0.97 5.76 -7.11
CA ASP A 66 0.52 6.70 -8.15
C ASP A 66 1.54 6.88 -9.28
N SER A 67 2.83 6.86 -8.95
CA SER A 67 3.88 6.89 -9.97
C SER A 67 3.79 5.67 -10.90
N TYR A 68 3.46 4.49 -10.35
CA TYR A 68 3.24 3.28 -11.15
C TYR A 68 1.96 3.37 -11.98
N LEU A 69 0.84 3.72 -11.36
CA LEU A 69 -0.49 3.79 -12.00
C LEU A 69 -0.57 4.88 -13.08
N SER A 70 0.30 5.88 -13.00
CA SER A 70 0.50 6.91 -14.05
C SER A 70 1.56 6.53 -15.09
N TYR A 71 2.02 5.28 -15.11
CA TYR A 71 3.01 4.73 -16.05
C TYR A 71 4.38 5.45 -16.02
N LYS A 72 4.73 6.13 -14.92
CA LYS A 72 6.03 6.79 -14.77
C LYS A 72 7.15 5.83 -14.37
N ILE A 73 6.79 4.67 -13.80
CA ILE A 73 7.73 3.63 -13.37
C ILE A 73 7.20 2.24 -13.75
N CYS A 74 8.11 1.29 -14.00
CA CYS A 74 7.76 -0.10 -14.30
C CYS A 74 7.57 -0.95 -13.02
N ASP A 75 7.11 -2.19 -13.20
CA ASP A 75 6.82 -3.15 -12.11
C ASP A 75 8.01 -3.37 -11.17
N GLU A 76 9.23 -3.54 -11.70
CA GLU A 76 10.42 -3.71 -10.87
C GLU A 76 10.77 -2.43 -10.11
N CYS A 77 10.49 -1.27 -10.70
CA CYS A 77 10.78 0.02 -10.09
C CYS A 77 9.85 0.32 -8.91
N ILE A 78 8.57 -0.07 -8.96
CA ILE A 78 7.66 0.09 -7.81
C ILE A 78 8.10 -0.79 -6.64
N ILE A 79 8.43 -2.07 -6.87
CA ILE A 79 8.91 -2.99 -5.83
C ILE A 79 10.17 -2.43 -5.16
N ARG A 80 11.15 -1.98 -5.96
CA ARG A 80 12.37 -1.36 -5.42
C ARG A 80 12.08 -0.10 -4.61
N LYS A 81 11.25 0.81 -5.13
CA LYS A 81 10.91 2.07 -4.43
C LYS A 81 10.20 1.83 -3.10
N LEU A 82 9.34 0.82 -3.02
CA LEU A 82 8.68 0.44 -1.77
C LEU A 82 9.71 -0.09 -0.75
N ARG A 83 10.67 -0.90 -1.19
CA ARG A 83 11.78 -1.35 -0.33
C ARG A 83 12.62 -0.18 0.16
N ASP A 84 12.99 0.74 -0.72
CA ASP A 84 13.77 1.94 -0.37
C ASP A 84 13.00 2.83 0.64
N ALA A 85 11.67 2.82 0.59
CA ALA A 85 10.77 3.51 1.52
C ALA A 85 10.51 2.75 2.84
N LYS A 86 11.21 1.63 3.09
CA LYS A 86 10.99 0.76 4.27
C LYS A 86 9.55 0.23 4.39
N LEU A 87 8.98 -0.11 3.24
CA LEU A 87 7.66 -0.75 3.07
C LEU A 87 7.85 -2.20 2.58
N GLU A 88 8.80 -2.92 3.17
CA GLU A 88 9.27 -4.23 2.72
C GLU A 88 8.13 -5.25 2.63
N GLN A 89 7.27 -5.32 3.64
CA GLN A 89 6.10 -6.21 3.66
C GLN A 89 5.23 -6.05 2.41
N PHE A 90 5.00 -4.81 1.97
CA PHE A 90 4.18 -4.53 0.79
C PHE A 90 4.93 -4.80 -0.50
N SER A 91 6.24 -4.56 -0.52
CA SER A 91 7.10 -4.91 -1.66
C SER A 91 7.17 -6.42 -1.89
N GLU A 92 7.22 -7.20 -0.81
CA GLU A 92 7.23 -8.67 -0.83
C GLU A 92 5.88 -9.22 -1.29
N GLN A 93 4.77 -8.64 -0.81
CA GLN A 93 3.43 -8.99 -1.29
C GLN A 93 3.26 -8.76 -2.80
N LEU A 94 3.72 -7.62 -3.31
CA LEU A 94 3.67 -7.35 -4.76
C LEU A 94 4.60 -8.28 -5.56
N GLN A 95 5.78 -8.59 -5.02
CA GLN A 95 6.71 -9.52 -5.66
C GLN A 95 6.10 -10.93 -5.77
N ALA A 96 5.57 -11.46 -4.67
CA ALA A 96 4.90 -12.76 -4.66
C ALA A 96 3.74 -12.82 -5.67
N TRP A 97 2.90 -11.77 -5.68
CA TRP A 97 1.77 -11.70 -6.61
C TRP A 97 2.21 -11.69 -8.09
N LYS A 98 3.33 -11.01 -8.39
CA LYS A 98 3.94 -11.00 -9.72
C LYS A 98 4.47 -12.38 -10.13
N ASP A 99 5.11 -13.08 -9.19
CA ASP A 99 5.67 -14.41 -9.43
C ASP A 99 4.55 -15.43 -9.69
N GLU A 100 3.49 -15.43 -8.86
CA GLU A 100 2.29 -16.29 -9.03
C GLU A 100 1.57 -16.05 -10.38
N SER A 101 1.49 -14.78 -10.80
CA SER A 101 0.88 -14.41 -12.09
C SER A 101 1.72 -14.82 -13.30
N SER A 102 3.02 -15.03 -13.11
CA SER A 102 3.93 -15.51 -14.14
C SER A 102 3.87 -17.03 -14.29
N GLU A 103 3.63 -17.76 -13.20
CA GLU A 103 3.50 -19.22 -13.18
C GLU A 103 2.14 -19.72 -13.68
N SER A 104 1.10 -18.89 -13.60
CA SER A 104 -0.26 -19.21 -14.07
C SER A 104 -0.43 -19.18 -15.60
N GLY A 105 0.65 -18.98 -16.37
CA GLY A 105 0.65 -18.85 -17.83
C GLY A 105 0.99 -20.13 -18.61
N GLU A 106 1.28 -21.25 -17.94
CA GLU A 106 1.65 -22.54 -18.56
C GLU A 106 0.59 -23.63 -18.33
N GLU A 107 -0.62 -23.43 -18.83
CA GLU A 107 -1.52 -24.55 -19.18
C GLU A 107 -2.10 -24.28 -20.58
N CYS A 108 -1.44 -24.85 -21.60
CA CYS A 108 -1.99 -25.07 -22.94
C CYS A 108 -2.49 -26.51 -23.06
#